data_AF-A0A1G9AND2-F1
#
_entry.id   AF-A0A1G9AND2-F1
#
_cell.length_a   1.000
_cell.length_b   1.000
_cell.length_c   1.000
_cell.angle_alpha   90.00
_cell.angle_beta   90.00
_cell.angle_gamma   90.00
#
_symmetry.space_group_name_H-M   'P 1'
#
loop_
_entity.id
_entity.type
_entity.pdbx_description
1 polymer ?
#
loop_
_entity_poly.entity_id
_entity_poly.type
_entity_poly.pdbx_seq_one_letter_code
_entity_poly.pdbx_strand_id
1 'polypeptide(L)' 'MSDDDTFCASGTPAAAPDTDKASGPPYAECVLCREPTEYPESTKGSTLCPVCEWREAERAACSG' A
#
# COMPACT_ATOMS: atom_id res chain seq x y z
N MET A 1 -24.83 -13.98 -23.48
CA MET A 1 -24.45 -12.60 -23.12
C MET A 1 -24.25 -12.62 -21.63
N SER A 2 -22.99 -12.56 -21.20
CA SER A 2 -22.55 -12.81 -19.82
C SER A 2 -22.80 -11.60 -18.94
N ASP A 3 -23.14 -11.87 -17.68
CA ASP A 3 -23.41 -10.93 -16.61
C ASP A 3 -22.09 -10.25 -16.15
N ASP A 4 -21.57 -9.36 -16.97
CA ASP A 4 -20.35 -8.56 -16.71
C ASP A 4 -20.65 -7.29 -15.90
N ASP A 5 -21.93 -6.90 -15.80
CA ASP A 5 -22.37 -5.71 -15.06
C ASP A 5 -22.27 -5.90 -13.53
N THR A 6 -22.48 -7.14 -13.05
CA THR A 6 -22.40 -7.49 -11.62
C THR A 6 -20.96 -7.48 -11.08
N PHE A 7 -19.94 -7.75 -11.91
CA PHE A 7 -18.54 -7.72 -11.46
C PHE A 7 -18.07 -6.28 -11.15
N CYS A 8 -18.61 -5.29 -11.85
CA CYS A 8 -18.30 -3.87 -11.61
C CYS A 8 -19.21 -3.22 -10.56
N ALA A 9 -20.27 -3.89 -10.11
CA ALA A 9 -21.08 -3.48 -8.96
C ALA A 9 -20.35 -3.82 -7.65
N SER A 10 -19.14 -3.25 -7.48
CA SER A 10 -18.49 -3.16 -6.19
C SER A 10 -19.38 -2.34 -5.28
N GLY A 11 -20.16 -3.03 -4.43
CA GLY A 11 -20.97 -2.42 -3.41
C GLY A 11 -20.14 -1.38 -2.67
N THR A 12 -20.66 -0.15 -2.62
CA THR A 12 -20.08 0.99 -1.93
C THR A 12 -19.35 0.51 -0.67
N PRO A 13 -18.02 0.62 -0.57
CA PRO A 13 -17.34 0.31 0.68
C PRO A 13 -17.93 1.29 1.69
N ALA A 14 -18.80 0.77 2.57
CA ALA A 14 -19.20 1.47 3.77
C ALA A 14 -17.89 1.88 4.42
N ALA A 15 -17.66 3.19 4.52
CA ALA A 15 -16.49 3.75 5.15
C ALA A 15 -16.35 3.09 6.52
N ALA A 16 -15.41 2.13 6.60
CA ALA A 16 -15.04 1.55 7.86
C ALA A 16 -14.54 2.73 8.70
N PRO A 17 -14.95 2.84 9.97
CA PRO A 17 -14.36 3.86 10.83
C PRO A 17 -12.85 3.66 10.79
N ASP A 18 -12.12 4.74 10.48
CA ASP A 18 -10.67 4.86 10.62
C ASP A 18 -10.29 4.75 12.11
N THR A 19 -10.56 3.59 12.69
CA THR A 19 -10.14 3.24 14.04
C THR A 19 -8.65 2.97 13.99
N ASP A 20 -7.90 3.95 14.49
CA ASP A 20 -6.54 3.83 14.98
C ASP A 20 -5.43 3.89 13.92
N LYS A 21 -5.27 5.04 13.27
CA LYS A 21 -4.03 5.39 12.55
C LYS A 21 -2.91 5.89 13.50
N ALA A 22 -3.04 5.82 14.83
CA ALA A 22 -2.17 6.62 15.69
C ALA A 22 -1.78 6.07 17.08
N SER A 23 -1.94 4.79 17.40
CA SER A 23 -1.31 4.19 18.60
C SER A 23 -0.09 3.30 18.31
N GLY A 24 0.33 3.18 17.05
CA GLY A 24 1.56 2.44 16.68
C GLY A 24 2.83 3.26 16.92
N PRO A 25 4.00 2.60 17.10
CA PRO A 25 5.30 3.29 17.04
C PRO A 25 5.43 4.12 15.76
N PRO A 26 6.29 5.16 15.70
CA PRO A 26 6.42 5.99 14.52
C PRO A 26 6.69 5.11 13.30
N TYR A 27 5.78 5.16 12.33
CA TYR A 27 5.96 4.46 11.07
C TYR A 27 7.10 5.11 10.31
N ALA A 28 7.94 4.32 9.65
CA ALA A 28 8.98 4.87 8.78
C ALA A 28 8.34 5.62 7.60
N GLU A 29 8.96 6.70 7.14
CA GLU A 29 8.55 7.40 5.91
C GLU A 29 9.24 6.76 4.69
N CYS A 30 8.48 6.50 3.63
CA CYS A 30 9.02 6.02 2.37
C CYS A 30 9.91 7.09 1.72
N VAL A 31 11.13 6.74 1.30
CA VAL A 31 12.06 7.72 0.68
C VAL A 31 11.64 8.20 -0.71
N LEU A 32 10.72 7.50 -1.38
CA LEU A 32 10.23 7.86 -2.72
C LEU A 32 8.96 8.72 -2.68
N CYS A 33 7.94 8.29 -1.94
CA CYS A 33 6.64 8.97 -1.89
C CYS A 33 6.42 9.81 -0.62
N ARG A 34 7.27 9.66 0.41
CA ARG A 34 7.13 10.29 1.74
C ARG A 34 5.82 9.99 2.46
N GLU A 35 5.17 8.90 2.11
CA GLU A 35 4.03 8.39 2.87
C GLU A 35 4.53 7.52 4.04
N PRO A 36 3.81 7.52 5.18
CA PRO A 36 4.09 6.61 6.28
C PRO A 36 3.87 5.17 5.80
N THR A 37 4.86 4.32 6.03
CA THR A 37 4.81 2.90 5.67
C THR A 37 4.03 2.10 6.72
N GLU A 38 3.72 0.83 6.43
CA GLU A 38 3.19 -0.09 7.45
C GLU A 38 4.27 -0.58 8.43
N TYR A 39 5.55 -0.28 8.16
CA TYR A 39 6.67 -0.74 8.97
C TYR A 39 7.04 0.29 10.05
N PRO A 40 7.35 -0.16 11.28
CA PRO A 40 7.86 0.73 12.32
C PRO A 40 9.26 1.24 11.93
N GLU A 41 9.60 2.46 12.36
CA GLU A 41 10.94 3.06 12.20
C GLU A 41 12.08 2.19 12.74
N SER A 42 11.76 1.28 13.68
CA SER A 42 12.71 0.32 14.26
C SER A 42 13.09 -0.81 13.30
N THR A 43 12.35 -1.01 12.20
CA THR A 43 12.69 -2.00 11.16
C THR A 43 13.86 -1.49 10.32
N LYS A 44 15.06 -1.89 10.73
CA LYS A 44 16.32 -1.54 10.06
C LYS A 44 16.42 -2.30 8.72
N GLY A 45 16.21 -1.61 7.59
CA GLY A 45 16.53 -2.16 6.26
C GLY A 45 15.58 -1.82 5.12
N SER A 46 14.32 -1.47 5.39
CA SER A 46 13.34 -1.14 4.33
C SER A 46 13.03 0.35 4.34
N THR A 47 13.72 1.12 3.51
CA THR A 47 13.44 2.55 3.30
C THR A 47 12.25 2.79 2.36
N LEU A 48 11.65 1.72 1.83
CA LEU A 48 10.57 1.77 0.85
C LEU A 48 9.29 1.19 1.45
N CYS A 49 8.15 1.78 1.07
CA CYS A 49 6.86 1.15 1.33
C CYS A 49 6.66 -0.08 0.44
N PRO A 50 5.82 -1.05 0.83
CA PRO A 50 5.52 -2.26 0.05
C PRO A 50 5.07 -1.95 -1.39
N VAL A 51 4.39 -0.82 -1.58
CA VAL A 51 3.99 -0.29 -2.89
C VAL A 51 5.19 0.01 -3.77
N CYS A 52 6.13 0.80 -3.25
CA CYS A 52 7.34 1.16 -3.98
C CYS A 52 8.25 -0.04 -4.22
N GLU A 53 8.35 -0.95 -3.26
CA GLU A 53 9.16 -2.16 -3.37
C GLU A 53 8.69 -3.06 -4.53
N TRP A 54 7.39 -3.35 -4.63
CA TRP A 54 6.88 -4.13 -5.77
C TRP A 54 7.14 -3.40 -7.10
N ARG A 55 6.94 -2.07 -7.14
CA ARG A 55 7.11 -1.30 -8.38
C ARG A 55 8.55 -1.32 -8.87
N GLU A 56 9.53 -1.28 -7.98
CA GLU A 56 10.93 -1.43 -8.34
C GLU A 56 11.24 -2.84 -8.87
N ALA A 57 10.70 -3.88 -8.22
CA ALA A 57 10.84 -5.26 -8.67
C ALA A 57 10.19 -5.49 -10.06
N GLU A 58 9.00 -4.95 -10.30
CA GLU A 58 8.31 -5.01 -11.59
C GLU A 58 9.12 -4.29 -12.68
N ARG A 59 9.63 -3.10 -12.38
CA ARG A 59 10.46 -2.34 -13.32
C ARG A 59 11.74 -3.11 -13.69
N ALA A 60 12.39 -3.72 -12.71
CA ALA A 60 13.56 -4.57 -12.94
C ALA A 60 13.20 -5.77 -13.85
N ALA A 61 12.05 -6.41 -13.62
CA ALA A 61 11.58 -7.52 -14.43
C ALA A 61 11.22 -7.13 -15.88
N CYS A 62 10.71 -5.92 -16.10
CA CYS A 62 10.23 -5.42 -17.39
C CYS A 62 11.23 -4.52 -18.15
N SER A 63 12.46 -4.35 -17.66
CA SER A 63 13.50 -3.51 -18.29
C SER A 63 14.51 -4.29 -19.15
N GLY A 64 14.16 -5.52 -19.53
CA GLY A 64 14.95 -6.41 -20.40
C GLY A 64 14.80 -6.14 -21.89
#